data_AF-A0A0F9JFM2-F1
#
_entry.id   AF-A0A0F9JFM2-F1
#
_cell.length_a   1.000
_cell.length_b   1.000
_cell.length_c   1.000
_cell.angle_alpha   90.00
_cell.angle_beta   90.00
_cell.angle_gamma   90.00
#
_symmetry.space_group_name_H-M   'P 1'
#
loop_
_entity.id
_entity.type
_entity.pdbx_description
1 polymer ?
#
loop_
_entity_poly.entity_id
_entity_poly.type
_entity_poly.pdbx_seq_one_letter_code
_entity_poly.pdbx_strand_id
1 'polypeptide(L)'
;MREKLGLTKSELNHLFEKYYETLVLFANRFLPLRDECEDLVQDAFVGLWEHKTIFPDDISSKVFLYKTVRNKCYNVIKHNKVKDKYAANVVHSLEDDNLFLKQVLEEEILRQLHEAIETLPERKKAIIRLSLKGFKNNEIGEELGIKIQTVKTLKSQAYKLLRARFKGLGIVISILIA
;
A
#
# COMPACT_ATOMS: atom_id res chain seq x y z
N MET A 1 3.44 26.40 26.10
CA MET A 1 2.26 26.02 25.30
C MET A 1 2.61 26.29 23.85
N ARG A 2 3.04 25.29 23.08
CA ARG A 2 3.44 25.47 21.66
C ARG A 2 2.17 25.47 20.81
N GLU A 3 1.88 26.59 20.15
CA GLU A 3 0.92 26.65 19.05
C GLU A 3 1.32 25.62 18.01
N LYS A 4 0.48 24.60 17.77
CA LYS A 4 0.65 23.77 16.58
C LYS A 4 0.18 24.61 15.38
N LEU A 5 1.10 25.39 14.82
CA LEU A 5 1.02 25.84 13.44
C LEU A 5 0.81 24.58 12.58
N GLY A 6 -0.13 24.64 11.64
CA GLY A 6 -0.55 23.48 10.84
C GLY A 6 0.58 22.76 10.11
N LEU A 7 0.22 21.69 9.38
CA LEU A 7 1.16 20.83 8.66
C LEU A 7 2.25 21.65 7.94
N THR A 8 3.52 21.40 8.26
CA THR A 8 4.65 22.08 7.61
C THR A 8 4.92 21.47 6.24
N LYS A 9 5.60 22.22 5.36
CA LYS A 9 5.97 21.71 4.01
C LYS A 9 6.80 20.42 4.10
N SER A 10 7.68 20.33 5.09
CA SER A 10 8.50 19.13 5.33
C SER A 10 7.65 17.93 5.72
N GLU A 11 6.66 18.12 6.59
CA GLU A 11 5.73 17.05 7.00
C GLU A 11 4.83 16.62 5.85
N LEU A 12 4.33 17.56 5.03
CA LEU A 12 3.57 17.25 3.83
C LEU A 12 4.38 16.42 2.85
N ASN A 13 5.61 16.84 2.54
CA ASN A 13 6.50 16.12 1.64
C ASN A 13 6.78 14.70 2.15
N HIS A 14 7.00 14.55 3.46
CA HIS A 14 7.20 13.23 4.06
C HIS A 14 5.97 12.33 3.89
N LEU A 15 4.76 12.85 4.12
CA LEU A 15 3.52 12.09 3.90
C LEU A 15 3.33 11.75 2.41
N PHE A 16 3.65 12.69 1.51
CA PHE A 16 3.55 12.50 0.07
C PHE A 16 4.48 11.37 -0.39
N GLU A 17 5.78 11.47 -0.09
CA GLU A 17 6.77 10.44 -0.44
C GLU A 17 6.40 9.06 0.12
N LYS A 18 5.81 9.02 1.32
CA LYS A 18 5.46 7.77 1.99
C LYS A 18 4.19 7.11 1.46
N TYR A 19 3.17 7.89 1.09
CA TYR A 19 1.83 7.36 0.82
C TYR A 19 1.34 7.53 -0.62
N TYR A 20 1.95 8.40 -1.43
CA TYR A 20 1.46 8.72 -2.79
C TYR A 20 1.23 7.47 -3.64
N GLU A 21 2.27 6.67 -3.88
CA GLU A 21 2.17 5.47 -4.72
C GLU A 21 1.13 4.45 -4.21
N THR A 22 1.09 4.21 -2.88
CA THR A 22 0.13 3.27 -2.31
C THR A 22 -1.32 3.79 -2.41
N LEU A 23 -1.53 5.09 -2.29
CA LEU A 23 -2.85 5.72 -2.47
C LEU A 23 -3.30 5.67 -3.94
N VAL A 24 -2.38 5.84 -4.90
CA VAL A 24 -2.67 5.68 -6.33
C VAL A 24 -3.09 4.25 -6.64
N LEU A 25 -2.33 3.26 -6.15
CA LEU A 25 -2.67 1.84 -6.29
C LEU A 25 -4.02 1.50 -5.63
N PHE A 26 -4.29 2.06 -4.46
CA PHE A 26 -5.58 1.92 -3.78
C PHE A 26 -6.73 2.50 -4.61
N ALA A 27 -6.56 3.71 -5.18
CA ALA A 27 -7.55 4.35 -6.05
C ALA A 27 -7.81 3.55 -7.34
N ASN A 28 -6.77 2.95 -7.93
CA ASN A 28 -6.85 2.12 -9.13
C ASN A 28 -7.68 0.84 -8.94
N ARG A 29 -7.94 0.41 -7.69
CA ARG A 29 -8.87 -0.69 -7.40
C ARG A 29 -10.33 -0.32 -7.72
N PHE A 30 -10.64 0.98 -7.77
CA PHE A 30 -11.98 1.51 -7.97
C PHE A 30 -12.15 2.23 -9.31
N LEU A 31 -11.09 2.89 -9.80
CA LEU A 31 -11.07 3.62 -11.06
C LEU A 31 -10.09 2.96 -12.04
N PRO A 32 -10.48 2.75 -13.31
CA PRO A 32 -9.67 2.00 -14.27
C PRO A 32 -8.49 2.80 -14.86
N LEU A 33 -8.58 4.14 -14.85
CA LEU A 33 -7.57 5.01 -15.45
C LEU A 33 -6.58 5.47 -14.39
N ARG A 34 -5.30 5.14 -14.59
CA ARG A 34 -4.23 5.46 -13.64
C ARG A 34 -4.02 6.97 -13.51
N ASP A 35 -4.03 7.70 -14.63
CA ASP A 35 -3.85 9.15 -14.65
C ASP A 35 -4.91 9.87 -13.81
N GLU A 36 -6.19 9.44 -13.91
CA GLU A 36 -7.27 9.97 -13.06
C GLU A 36 -7.04 9.70 -11.57
N CYS A 37 -6.42 8.57 -11.23
CA CYS A 37 -6.08 8.24 -9.85
C CYS A 37 -4.92 9.10 -9.33
N GLU A 38 -3.91 9.36 -10.16
CA GLU A 38 -2.77 10.21 -9.81
C GLU A 38 -3.23 11.65 -9.52
N ASP A 39 -4.04 12.24 -10.41
CA ASP A 39 -4.65 13.56 -10.23
C ASP A 39 -5.49 13.61 -8.93
N LEU A 40 -6.31 12.58 -8.71
CA LEU A 40 -7.18 12.50 -7.53
C LEU A 40 -6.39 12.44 -6.22
N VAL A 41 -5.31 11.66 -6.19
CA VAL A 41 -4.42 11.56 -5.03
C VAL A 41 -3.66 12.87 -4.83
N GLN A 42 -3.17 13.50 -5.90
CA GLN A 42 -2.54 14.81 -5.83
C GLN A 42 -3.48 15.86 -5.22
N ASP A 43 -4.73 15.92 -5.69
CA ASP A 43 -5.75 16.80 -5.12
C ASP A 43 -6.02 16.51 -3.62
N ALA A 44 -5.90 15.26 -3.18
CA ALA A 44 -6.05 14.92 -1.76
C ALA A 44 -4.92 15.53 -0.92
N PHE A 45 -3.68 15.52 -1.42
CA PHE A 45 -2.55 16.17 -0.75
C PHE A 45 -2.62 17.70 -0.82
N VAL A 46 -3.11 18.27 -1.92
CA VAL A 46 -3.37 19.72 -2.03
C VAL A 46 -4.41 20.14 -1.00
N GLY A 47 -5.55 19.46 -0.93
CA GLY A 47 -6.57 19.75 0.08
C GLY A 47 -6.04 19.58 1.51
N LEU A 48 -5.21 18.57 1.76
CA LEU A 48 -4.56 18.39 3.06
C LEU A 48 -3.71 19.60 3.46
N TRP A 49 -2.94 20.14 2.52
CA TRP A 49 -2.11 21.33 2.71
C TRP A 49 -2.95 22.59 2.96
N GLU A 50 -3.98 22.81 2.14
CA GLU A 50 -4.86 23.97 2.23
C GLU A 50 -5.63 24.02 3.55
N HIS A 51 -6.12 22.88 4.03
CA HIS A 51 -6.85 22.77 5.28
C HIS A 51 -5.96 22.79 6.52
N LYS A 52 -4.63 22.83 6.36
CA LYS A 52 -3.64 22.86 7.46
C LYS A 52 -3.93 21.80 8.53
N THR A 53 -4.39 20.62 8.09
CA THR A 53 -4.90 19.59 9.00
C THR A 53 -3.76 19.06 9.87
N ILE A 54 -4.05 18.89 11.16
CA ILE A 54 -3.07 18.45 12.15
C ILE A 54 -3.46 17.07 12.63
N PHE A 55 -2.54 16.12 12.52
CA PHE A 55 -2.76 14.77 13.01
C PHE A 55 -2.10 14.56 14.36
N PRO A 56 -2.73 13.78 15.26
CA PRO A 56 -2.11 13.40 16.54
C PRO A 56 -0.96 12.40 16.34
N ASP A 57 -1.01 11.59 15.29
CA ASP A 57 -0.05 10.54 14.97
C ASP A 57 -0.10 10.16 13.47
N ASP A 58 0.85 9.32 13.03
CA ASP A 58 0.98 8.86 11.64
C ASP A 58 -0.19 7.98 11.18
N ILE A 59 -0.78 7.16 12.06
CA ILE A 59 -1.93 6.31 11.74
C ILE A 59 -3.14 7.19 11.42
N SER A 60 -3.37 8.22 12.22
CA SER A 60 -4.45 9.19 12.01
C SER A 60 -4.31 9.90 10.66
N SER A 61 -3.09 10.31 10.29
CA SER A 61 -2.82 10.93 8.98
C SER A 61 -3.08 9.98 7.82
N LYS A 62 -2.70 8.70 7.98
CA LYS A 62 -2.92 7.66 7.00
C LYS A 62 -4.41 7.39 6.79
N VAL A 63 -5.14 7.12 7.87
CA VAL A 63 -6.59 6.83 7.80
C VAL A 63 -7.33 7.98 7.12
N PHE A 64 -6.95 9.21 7.43
CA PHE A 64 -7.50 10.39 6.77
C PHE A 64 -7.24 10.41 5.26
N LEU A 65 -5.99 10.18 4.83
CA LEU A 65 -5.61 10.17 3.42
C LEU A 65 -6.38 9.10 2.63
N TYR A 66 -6.41 7.86 3.14
CA TYR A 66 -7.16 6.77 2.50
C TYR A 66 -8.66 7.07 2.44
N LYS A 67 -9.23 7.67 3.48
CA LYS A 67 -10.65 8.05 3.50
C LYS A 67 -10.94 9.15 2.49
N THR A 68 -10.04 10.13 2.37
CA THR A 68 -10.15 11.22 1.42
C THR A 68 -10.11 10.72 -0.02
N VAL A 69 -9.13 9.87 -0.33
CA VAL A 69 -9.00 9.22 -1.66
C VAL A 69 -10.21 8.35 -1.95
N ARG A 70 -10.65 7.50 -1.01
CA ARG A 70 -11.87 6.68 -1.14
C ARG A 70 -13.09 7.54 -1.50
N ASN A 71 -13.29 8.63 -0.76
CA ASN A 71 -14.43 9.53 -0.97
C ASN A 71 -14.36 10.24 -2.32
N LYS A 72 -13.16 10.64 -2.77
CA LYS A 72 -12.97 11.19 -4.11
C LYS A 72 -13.27 10.15 -5.19
N CYS A 73 -12.80 8.90 -5.05
CA CYS A 73 -13.13 7.82 -5.99
C CYS A 73 -14.64 7.57 -6.02
N TYR A 74 -15.29 7.55 -4.85
CA TYR A 74 -16.74 7.45 -4.75
C TYR A 74 -17.45 8.57 -5.50
N ASN A 75 -17.00 9.82 -5.35
CA ASN A 75 -17.59 10.97 -6.03
C ASN A 75 -17.44 10.87 -7.55
N VAL A 76 -16.27 10.46 -8.05
CA VAL A 76 -16.05 10.21 -9.49
C VAL A 76 -16.99 9.12 -9.99
N ILE A 77 -17.05 7.98 -9.30
CA ILE A 77 -17.93 6.86 -9.66
C ILE A 77 -19.39 7.27 -9.61
N LYS A 78 -19.82 8.02 -8.60
CA LYS A 78 -21.19 8.54 -8.46
C LYS A 78 -21.53 9.54 -9.56
N HIS A 79 -20.59 10.36 -9.98
CA HIS A 79 -20.78 11.27 -11.11
C HIS A 79 -20.91 10.50 -12.43
N ASN A 80 -20.10 9.46 -12.61
CA ASN A 80 -20.11 8.58 -13.77
C ASN A 80 -21.30 7.58 -13.76
N LYS A 81 -21.90 7.32 -12.60
CA LYS A 81 -23.06 6.44 -12.36
C LYS A 81 -24.33 6.82 -13.09
N VAL A 82 -24.42 8.04 -13.65
CA VAL A 82 -25.52 8.38 -14.56
C VAL A 82 -25.50 7.47 -15.81
N LYS A 83 -24.42 6.70 -16.05
CA LYS A 83 -24.25 5.92 -17.27
C LYS A 83 -24.10 4.39 -17.13
N ASP A 84 -23.91 3.77 -15.95
CA ASP A 84 -23.56 2.33 -15.94
C ASP A 84 -23.86 1.47 -14.68
N LYS A 85 -24.19 0.18 -14.92
CA LYS A 85 -24.55 -0.82 -13.89
C LYS A 85 -23.37 -1.30 -13.03
N TYR A 86 -22.15 -1.32 -13.58
CA TYR A 86 -20.92 -1.75 -12.87
C TYR A 86 -20.65 -0.89 -11.62
N ALA A 87 -20.95 0.40 -11.72
CA ALA A 87 -20.74 1.35 -10.65
C ALA A 87 -21.62 1.08 -9.42
N ALA A 88 -22.76 0.39 -9.58
CA ALA A 88 -23.65 0.04 -8.45
C ALA A 88 -22.95 -0.85 -7.41
N ASN A 89 -22.20 -1.86 -7.86
CA ASN A 89 -21.48 -2.81 -6.99
C ASN A 89 -20.29 -2.14 -6.28
N VAL A 90 -19.56 -1.28 -6.98
CA VAL A 90 -18.40 -0.58 -6.40
C VAL A 90 -18.82 0.38 -5.29
N VAL A 91 -19.92 1.10 -5.48
CA VAL A 91 -20.45 2.01 -4.45
C VAL A 91 -20.85 1.28 -3.16
N HIS A 92 -21.44 0.09 -3.26
CA HIS A 92 -21.77 -0.69 -2.07
C HIS A 92 -20.52 -1.10 -1.27
N SER A 93 -19.41 -1.41 -1.95
CA SER A 93 -18.12 -1.71 -1.30
C SER A 93 -17.45 -0.49 -0.65
N LEU A 94 -17.77 0.72 -1.11
CA LEU A 94 -17.22 1.97 -0.58
C LEU A 94 -17.99 2.50 0.63
N GLU A 95 -19.22 2.03 0.85
CA GLU A 95 -20.10 2.41 1.96
C GLU A 95 -19.83 1.60 3.25
N ASP A 96 -19.08 0.49 3.17
CA ASP A 96 -18.71 -0.33 4.32
C ASP A 96 -17.38 0.14 4.96
N ASP A 97 -17.49 0.79 6.12
CA ASP A 97 -16.35 1.28 6.88
C ASP A 97 -15.48 0.16 7.49
N ASN A 98 -16.03 -1.03 7.76
CA ASN A 98 -15.24 -2.17 8.21
C ASN A 98 -14.41 -2.75 7.06
N LEU A 99 -15.00 -2.83 5.86
CA LEU A 99 -14.28 -3.23 4.65
C LEU A 99 -13.15 -2.23 4.33
N PHE A 100 -13.41 -0.94 4.51
CA PHE A 100 -12.38 0.09 4.34
C PHE A 100 -11.23 -0.04 5.34
N LEU A 101 -11.52 -0.19 6.64
CA LEU A 101 -10.45 -0.36 7.63
C LEU A 101 -9.60 -1.60 7.33
N LYS A 102 -10.24 -2.70 6.88
CA LYS A 102 -9.56 -3.90 6.41
C LYS A 102 -8.66 -3.62 5.20
N GLN A 103 -9.14 -2.90 4.19
CA GLN A 103 -8.34 -2.53 3.02
C GLN A 103 -7.16 -1.62 3.38
N VAL A 104 -7.35 -0.64 4.27
CA VAL A 104 -6.28 0.23 4.76
C VAL A 104 -5.22 -0.56 5.52
N LEU A 105 -5.65 -1.56 6.30
CA LEU A 105 -4.76 -2.47 7.02
C LEU A 105 -4.00 -3.39 6.05
N GLU A 106 -4.67 -3.95 5.04
CA GLU A 106 -4.03 -4.74 3.98
C GLU A 106 -2.95 -3.94 3.25
N GLU A 107 -3.22 -2.69 2.89
CA GLU A 107 -2.23 -1.81 2.26
C GLU A 107 -1.08 -1.44 3.22
N GLU A 108 -1.33 -1.35 4.52
CA GLU A 108 -0.26 -1.21 5.52
C GLU A 108 0.69 -2.39 5.49
N ILE A 109 0.11 -3.58 5.54
CA ILE A 109 0.84 -4.84 5.59
C ILE A 109 1.68 -4.99 4.32
N LEU A 110 1.10 -4.70 3.16
CA LEU A 110 1.80 -4.75 1.88
C LEU A 110 2.93 -3.74 1.81
N ARG A 111 2.70 -2.47 2.20
CA ARG A 111 3.75 -1.45 2.20
C ARG A 111 4.91 -1.84 3.12
N GLN A 112 4.61 -2.23 4.36
CA GLN A 112 5.65 -2.66 5.29
C GLN A 112 6.40 -3.90 4.78
N LEU A 113 5.70 -4.84 4.12
CA LEU A 113 6.32 -6.00 3.47
C LEU A 113 7.31 -5.58 2.38
N HIS A 114 6.92 -4.65 1.51
CA HIS A 114 7.81 -4.10 0.48
C HIS A 114 9.04 -3.40 1.09
N GLU A 115 8.85 -2.54 2.09
CA GLU A 115 9.96 -1.90 2.81
C GLU A 115 10.90 -2.92 3.46
N ALA A 116 10.35 -3.99 4.06
CA ALA A 116 11.15 -5.06 4.65
C ALA A 116 11.94 -5.84 3.60
N ILE A 117 11.36 -6.09 2.42
CA ILE A 117 12.05 -6.73 1.29
C ILE A 117 13.23 -5.88 0.82
N GLU A 118 13.09 -4.55 0.80
CA GLU A 118 14.19 -3.66 0.41
C GLU A 118 15.40 -3.73 1.34
N THR A 119 15.20 -4.12 2.60
CA THR A 119 16.30 -4.32 3.57
C THR A 119 17.02 -5.67 3.43
N LEU A 120 16.53 -6.57 2.57
CA LEU A 120 17.19 -7.85 2.36
C LEU A 120 18.49 -7.67 1.55
N PRO A 121 19.52 -8.50 1.81
CA PRO A 121 20.67 -8.62 0.93
C PRO A 121 20.24 -8.94 -0.51
N GLU A 122 20.92 -8.36 -1.50
CA GLU A 122 20.48 -8.37 -2.91
C GLU A 122 20.09 -9.75 -3.46
N ARG A 123 20.88 -10.79 -3.18
CA ARG A 123 20.54 -12.16 -3.62
C ARG A 123 19.23 -12.69 -3.00
N LYS A 124 18.94 -12.34 -1.74
CA LYS A 124 17.70 -12.71 -1.05
C LYS A 124 16.53 -11.89 -1.57
N LYS A 125 16.75 -10.59 -1.79
CA LYS A 125 15.78 -9.66 -2.37
C LYS A 125 15.30 -10.11 -3.75
N ALA A 126 16.23 -10.44 -4.65
CA ALA A 126 15.92 -10.91 -6.00
C ALA A 126 15.05 -12.17 -5.99
N ILE A 127 15.40 -13.16 -5.16
CA ILE A 127 14.63 -14.41 -5.00
C ILE A 127 13.21 -14.14 -4.48
N ILE A 128 13.05 -13.27 -3.49
CA ILE A 128 11.72 -12.94 -2.95
C ILE A 128 10.87 -12.19 -3.97
N ARG A 129 11.44 -11.25 -4.73
CA ARG A 129 10.72 -10.54 -5.80
C ARG A 129 10.23 -11.50 -6.89
N LEU A 130 11.06 -12.44 -7.35
CA LEU A 130 10.63 -13.44 -8.34
C LEU A 130 9.55 -14.37 -7.76
N SER A 131 9.68 -14.76 -6.50
CA SER A 131 8.64 -15.55 -5.83
C SER A 131 7.30 -14.81 -5.73
N LEU A 132 7.32 -13.49 -5.50
CA LEU A 132 6.10 -12.67 -5.49
C LEU A 132 5.47 -12.51 -6.87
N LYS A 133 6.28 -12.61 -7.93
CA LYS A 133 5.81 -12.70 -9.33
C LYS A 133 5.27 -14.09 -9.71
N GLY A 134 5.24 -15.04 -8.77
CA GLY A 134 4.71 -16.39 -8.98
C GLY A 134 5.70 -17.44 -9.49
N PHE A 135 7.00 -17.09 -9.61
CA PHE A 135 8.01 -18.04 -10.08
C PHE A 135 8.24 -19.16 -9.06
N LYS A 136 8.33 -20.40 -9.55
CA LYS A 136 8.68 -21.60 -8.79
C LYS A 136 10.19 -21.64 -8.51
N ASN A 137 10.59 -22.39 -7.49
CA ASN A 137 12.00 -22.41 -7.05
C ASN A 137 12.98 -22.91 -8.13
N ASN A 138 12.54 -23.78 -9.04
CA ASN A 138 13.33 -24.22 -10.20
C ASN A 138 13.49 -23.07 -11.21
N GLU A 139 12.39 -22.39 -11.57
CA GLU A 139 12.37 -21.24 -12.49
C GLU A 139 13.25 -20.09 -11.95
N ILE A 140 13.20 -19.82 -10.64
CA ILE A 140 14.09 -18.84 -9.99
C ILE A 140 15.56 -19.26 -10.09
N GLY A 141 15.85 -20.56 -9.99
CA GLY A 141 17.20 -21.09 -10.11
C GLY A 141 17.76 -20.92 -11.51
N GLU A 142 16.92 -21.19 -12.52
CA GLU A 142 17.22 -20.98 -13.93
C GLU A 142 17.45 -19.50 -14.23
N GLU A 143 16.52 -18.63 -13.82
CA GLU A 143 16.58 -17.18 -14.01
C GLU A 143 17.85 -16.54 -13.41
N LEU A 144 18.26 -16.99 -12.23
CA LEU A 144 19.40 -16.44 -11.49
C LEU A 144 20.71 -17.21 -11.72
N GLY A 145 20.70 -18.27 -12.54
CA GLY A 145 21.88 -19.11 -12.77
C GLY A 145 22.42 -19.82 -11.52
N ILE A 146 21.54 -20.20 -10.57
CA ILE A 146 21.90 -20.86 -9.32
C ILE A 146 21.13 -22.17 -9.10
N LYS A 147 21.72 -23.09 -8.34
CA LYS A 147 21.06 -24.37 -8.01
C LYS A 147 19.77 -24.13 -7.21
N ILE A 148 18.74 -24.94 -7.47
CA ILE A 148 17.47 -24.93 -6.72
C ILE A 148 17.67 -25.02 -5.20
N GLN A 149 18.68 -25.76 -4.75
CA GLN A 149 19.00 -25.89 -3.32
C GLN A 149 19.49 -24.56 -2.72
N THR A 150 20.23 -23.77 -3.49
CA THR A 150 20.65 -22.42 -3.14
C THR A 150 19.44 -21.48 -3.06
N VAL A 151 18.50 -21.58 -4.00
CA VAL A 151 17.23 -20.83 -3.96
C VAL A 151 16.47 -21.12 -2.67
N LYS A 152 16.24 -22.41 -2.36
CA LYS A 152 15.53 -22.83 -1.13
C LYS A 152 16.21 -22.30 0.14
N THR A 153 17.54 -22.40 0.20
CA THR A 153 18.33 -21.92 1.35
C THR A 153 18.21 -20.41 1.53
N LEU A 154 18.45 -19.64 0.47
CA LEU A 154 18.37 -18.18 0.51
C LEU A 154 16.96 -17.68 0.79
N LYS A 155 15.94 -18.34 0.23
CA LYS A 155 14.53 -18.06 0.47
C LYS A 155 14.15 -18.28 1.94
N SER A 156 14.57 -19.42 2.52
CA SER A 156 14.38 -19.71 3.95
C SER A 156 15.05 -18.65 4.84
N GLN A 157 16.28 -18.25 4.53
CA GLN A 157 16.98 -17.19 5.26
C GLN A 157 16.31 -15.82 5.11
N ALA A 158 15.81 -15.49 3.92
CA ALA A 158 15.07 -14.26 3.67
C ALA A 158 13.79 -14.20 4.54
N TYR A 159 13.03 -15.30 4.60
CA TYR A 159 11.85 -15.37 5.46
C TYR A 159 12.18 -15.21 6.95
N LYS A 160 13.30 -15.75 7.42
CA LYS A 160 13.74 -15.52 8.81
C LYS A 160 14.01 -14.04 9.09
N LEU A 161 14.67 -13.34 8.17
CA LEU A 161 14.94 -11.90 8.29
C LEU A 161 13.64 -11.08 8.26
N LEU A 162 12.74 -11.38 7.33
CA LEU A 162 11.44 -10.72 7.25
C LEU A 162 10.65 -10.95 8.54
N ARG A 163 10.50 -12.20 9.01
CA ARG A 163 9.79 -12.53 10.26
C ARG A 163 10.35 -11.79 11.48
N ALA A 164 11.67 -11.61 11.57
CA ALA A 164 12.29 -10.88 12.67
C ALA A 164 11.89 -9.40 12.70
N ARG A 165 11.70 -8.77 11.52
CA ARG A 165 11.23 -7.38 11.40
C ARG A 165 9.78 -7.20 11.85
N PHE A 166 8.95 -8.22 11.67
CA PHE A 166 7.51 -8.18 11.95
C PHE A 166 7.13 -8.84 13.28
N LYS A 167 8.02 -8.84 14.28
CA LYS A 167 7.80 -9.52 15.58
C LYS A 167 6.57 -9.04 16.40
N GLY A 168 5.78 -8.07 15.92
CA GLY A 168 4.47 -7.68 16.46
C GLY A 168 3.25 -8.06 15.58
N LEU A 169 3.44 -8.63 14.39
CA LEU A 169 2.40 -8.93 13.39
C LEU A 169 2.44 -10.40 12.91
N GLY A 170 2.99 -11.30 13.73
CA GLY A 170 3.36 -12.69 13.34
C GLY A 170 2.24 -13.55 12.75
N ILE A 171 0.97 -13.19 12.98
CA ILE A 171 -0.19 -13.90 12.42
C ILE A 171 -0.35 -13.62 10.92
N VAL A 172 -0.11 -12.38 10.49
CA VAL A 172 -0.38 -11.93 9.10
C VAL A 172 0.58 -12.58 8.10
N ILE A 173 1.86 -12.71 8.47
CA ILE A 173 2.89 -13.30 7.59
C ILE A 173 2.73 -14.82 7.49
N SER A 174 2.16 -15.45 8.51
CA SER A 174 1.88 -16.88 8.47
C SER A 174 0.80 -17.22 7.45
N ILE A 175 -0.13 -16.29 7.20
CA ILE A 175 -1.22 -16.42 6.20
C ILE A 175 -0.70 -16.16 4.78
N LEU A 176 0.23 -15.23 4.59
CA LEU A 176 0.83 -14.92 3.27
C LEU A 176 1.84 -15.97 2.75
N ILE A 177 2.29 -16.89 3.62
CA ILE A 177 3.31 -17.90 3.31
C ILE A 177 2.70 -19.32 3.21
N ALA A 178 1.42 -19.50 3.60
CA ALA A 178 0.67 -20.74 3.43
C ALA A 178 0.10 -20.86 2.00
#